data_AF-R9LT04-F1
#
_entry.id   AF-R9LT04-F1
#
_cell.length_a   1.000
_cell.length_b   1.000
_cell.length_c   1.000
_cell.angle_alpha   90.00
_cell.angle_beta   90.00
_cell.angle_gamma   90.00
#
_symmetry.space_group_name_H-M   'P 1'
#
loop_
_entity.id
_entity.type
_entity.pdbx_description
1 polymer ?
#
loop_
_entity_poly.entity_id
_entity_poly.type
_entity_poly.pdbx_seq_one_letter_code
_entity_poly.pdbx_strand_id
1 'polypeptide(L)' 'MTIVNISDISVELFLAVMFFLLIVAPMVSLGVLRLFQGRKRAGLALIGGGVLGYFVFQLIAGLFI' A
#
# COMPACT_ATOMS: atom_id res chain seq x y z
N MET A 1 -25.09 -3.17 1.69
CA MET A 1 -23.63 -3.28 1.53
C MET A 1 -23.33 -4.72 1.16
N THR A 2 -22.89 -4.97 -0.07
CA THR A 2 -22.31 -6.27 -0.41
C THR A 2 -21.00 -6.38 0.36
N ILE A 3 -20.92 -7.34 1.28
CA ILE A 3 -19.66 -7.68 1.93
C ILE A 3 -18.71 -8.10 0.81
N VAL A 4 -17.49 -7.55 0.79
CA VAL A 4 -16.45 -8.04 -0.12
C VAL A 4 -16.18 -9.49 0.30
N ASN A 5 -16.56 -10.44 -0.56
CA ASN A 5 -16.33 -11.85 -0.28
C ASN A 5 -14.83 -12.14 -0.46
N ILE A 6 -14.22 -12.65 0.61
CA ILE A 6 -12.80 -13.03 0.68
C ILE A 6 -12.63 -14.54 0.89
N SER A 7 -13.70 -15.32 0.72
CA SER A 7 -13.72 -16.77 0.96
C SER A 7 -12.82 -17.54 0.00
N ASP A 8 -12.60 -17.00 -1.20
CA ASP A 8 -11.81 -17.63 -2.26
C ASP A 8 -10.33 -17.16 -2.27
N ILE A 9 -9.94 -16.31 -1.32
CA ILE A 9 -8.58 -15.77 -1.24
C ILE A 9 -7.72 -16.71 -0.40
N SER A 10 -6.53 -17.07 -0.89
CA SER A 10 -5.58 -17.86 -0.11
C SER A 10 -5.12 -17.10 1.14
N VAL A 11 -4.82 -17.83 2.22
CA VAL A 11 -4.38 -17.24 3.49
C VAL A 11 -3.08 -16.45 3.30
N GLU A 12 -2.19 -16.93 2.43
CA GLU A 12 -0.92 -16.27 2.11
C GLU A 12 -1.16 -14.93 1.43
N LEU A 13 -2.05 -14.86 0.44
CA LEU A 13 -2.38 -13.62 -0.26
C LEU A 13 -3.07 -12.62 0.67
N PHE A 14 -3.99 -13.09 1.52
CA PHE A 14 -4.62 -12.26 2.54
C PHE A 14 -3.58 -11.62 3.47
N LEU A 15 -2.67 -12.42 4.02
CA LEU A 15 -1.61 -11.93 4.91
C LEU A 15 -0.68 -10.96 4.18
N ALA A 16 -0.27 -11.28 2.94
CA ALA A 16 0.58 -10.42 2.14
C ALA A 16 -0.04 -9.04 1.90
N VAL A 17 -1.33 -8.98 1.52
CA VAL A 17 -2.07 -7.73 1.36
C VAL A 17 -2.19 -7.00 2.69
N MET A 18 -2.50 -7.70 3.79
CA MET A 18 -2.64 -7.10 5.11
C MET A 18 -1.34 -6.42 5.57
N PHE A 19 -0.20 -7.11 5.46
CA PHE A 19 1.12 -6.53 5.78
C PHE A 19 1.47 -5.37 4.86
N PHE A 20 1.16 -5.47 3.57
CA PHE A 20 1.38 -4.39 2.62
C PHE A 20 0.57 -3.13 3.00
N LEU A 21 -0.70 -3.29 3.39
CA LEU A 21 -1.54 -2.17 3.84
C LEU A 21 -1.01 -1.51 5.11
N LEU A 22 -0.46 -2.29 6.06
CA LEU A 22 0.17 -1.74 7.27
C LEU A 22 1.38 -0.84 6.98
N ILE A 23 2.01 -0.99 5.81
CA ILE A 23 3.15 -0.17 5.38
C ILE A 23 2.66 1.03 4.56
N VAL A 24 1.81 0.80 3.57
CA VAL A 24 1.42 1.86 2.62
C VAL A 24 0.47 2.89 3.25
N ALA A 25 -0.46 2.47 4.12
CA ALA A 25 -1.38 3.39 4.77
C ALA A 25 -0.67 4.50 5.59
N PRO A 26 0.30 4.20 6.48
CA PRO A 26 1.04 5.24 7.20
C PRO A 26 1.96 6.05 6.28
N MET A 27 2.57 5.44 5.24
CA MET A 27 3.38 6.18 4.27
C MET A 27 2.57 7.27 3.56
N VAL A 28 1.36 6.94 3.09
CA VAL A 28 0.48 7.91 2.44
C VAL A 28 0.01 8.97 3.44
N SER A 29 -0.43 8.57 4.64
CA SER A 29 -0.90 9.50 5.67
C SER A 29 0.19 10.49 6.09
N LEU A 30 1.40 10.00 6.36
CA LEU A 30 2.55 10.85 6.67
C LEU A 30 2.98 11.69 5.48
N GLY A 31 2.93 11.14 4.26
CA GLY A 31 3.23 11.88 3.04
C GLY A 31 2.34 13.10 2.89
N VAL A 32 1.03 12.92 3.04
CA VAL A 32 0.03 14.01 3.03
C VAL A 32 0.30 15.01 4.14
N LEU A 33 0.54 14.56 5.38
CA LEU A 33 0.89 15.43 6.50
C LEU A 33 2.13 16.29 6.19
N ARG A 34 3.18 15.71 5.60
CA ARG A 34 4.42 16.42 5.22
C ARG A 34 4.17 17.46 4.13
N LEU A 35 3.25 17.20 3.19
CA LEU A 35 2.85 18.18 2.19
C LEU A 35 2.17 19.39 2.83
N PHE A 36 1.26 19.17 3.78
CA PHE A 36 0.62 20.27 4.53
C PHE A 36 1.61 21.05 5.40
N GLN A 37 2.66 20.41 5.91
CA GLN A 37 3.76 21.07 6.63
C GLN A 37 4.71 21.86 5.70
N GLY A 38 4.44 21.97 4.39
CA GLY A 38 5.32 22.63 3.42
C GLY A 38 6.58 21.82 3.04
N ARG A 39 6.76 20.61 3.58
CA ARG A 39 7.91 19.72 3.30
C ARG A 39 7.68 18.91 2.02
N LYS A 40 7.55 19.60 0.88
CA LYS A 40 7.14 19.03 -0.41
C LYS A 40 7.95 17.81 -0.85
N ARG A 41 9.29 17.87 -0.79
CA ARG A 41 10.17 16.75 -1.19
C ARG A 41 9.90 15.50 -0.35
N ALA A 42 9.83 15.65 0.97
CA ALA A 42 9.59 14.53 1.87
C ALA A 42 8.19 13.93 1.69
N GLY A 43 7.16 14.77 1.50
CA GLY A 43 5.80 14.32 1.24
C GLY A 43 5.67 13.55 -0.07
N LEU A 44 6.23 14.08 -1.15
CA LEU A 44 6.23 13.41 -2.46
C LEU A 44 7.06 12.13 -2.46
N ALA A 45 8.19 12.09 -1.75
CA ALA A 45 8.97 10.87 -1.61
C ALA A 45 8.21 9.75 -0.89
N LEU A 46 7.44 10.09 0.15
CA LEU A 46 6.61 9.11 0.88
C LEU A 46 5.44 8.59 0.03
N ILE A 47 4.72 9.48 -0.66
CA ILE A 47 3.62 9.09 -1.55
C ILE A 47 4.15 8.28 -2.73
N GLY A 48 5.22 8.78 -3.38
CA GLY A 48 5.88 8.10 -4.49
C GLY A 48 6.41 6.72 -4.07
N GLY A 49 7.00 6.60 -2.88
CA GLY A 49 7.43 5.33 -2.32
C GLY A 49 6.28 4.34 -2.11
N GLY A 50 5.12 4.81 -1.65
CA GLY A 50 3.92 3.98 -1.52
C GLY A 50 3.38 3.49 -2.87
N VAL A 51 3.33 4.38 -3.87
CA VAL A 51 2.93 4.03 -5.24
C VAL A 51 3.91 3.02 -5.87
N LEU A 52 5.22 3.25 -5.70
CA LEU A 52 6.25 2.36 -6.22
C LEU A 52 6.20 0.99 -5.51
N GLY A 53 5.96 0.99 -4.20
CA GLY A 53 5.73 -0.22 -3.43
C GLY A 53 4.51 -1.02 -3.90
N TYR A 54 3.43 -0.36 -4.32
CA TYR A 54 2.26 -1.02 -4.90
C TYR A 54 2.59 -1.75 -6.21
N PHE A 55 3.33 -1.10 -7.11
CA PHE A 55 3.76 -1.75 -8.35
C PHE A 55 4.69 -2.94 -8.09
N VAL A 56 5.60 -2.82 -7.13
CA VAL A 56 6.47 -3.94 -6.71
C VAL A 56 5.64 -5.08 -6.12
N PHE A 57 4.67 -4.77 -5.24
CA PHE A 57 3.77 -5.76 -4.66
C PHE A 57 2.97 -6.48 -5.75
N GLN A 58 2.40 -5.76 -6.70
CA GLN A 58 1.63 -6.34 -7.79
C GLN A 58 2.49 -7.23 -8.70
N LEU A 59 3.72 -6.81 -8.99
CA LEU A 59 4.66 -7.62 -9.78
C LEU A 59 5.03 -8.92 -9.08
N ILE A 60 5.25 -8.86 -7.77
CA ILE A 60 5.54 -10.05 -6.95
C ILE A 60 4.29 -10.93 -6.86
N ALA A 61 3.13 -10.37 -6.50
CA ALA A 61 1.88 -11.11 -6.39
C ALA A 61 1.51 -11.78 -7.71
N GLY A 62 1.67 -11.10 -8.85
CA GLY A 62 1.44 -11.67 -10.18
C GLY A 62 2.49 -12.70 -10.62
N LEU A 63 3.63 -12.79 -9.94
CA LEU A 63 4.62 -13.87 -10.12
C LEU A 63 4.26 -15.11 -9.28
N PHE A 64 3.52 -14.93 -8.19
CA PHE A 64 3.11 -15.97 -7.24
C PHE A 64 1.67 -16.47 -7.45
N ILE A 65 0.94 -15.90 -8.42
CA ILE A 65 -0.38 -16.36 -8.92
C ILE A 65 -0.14 -17.17 -10.19
#